data_AF-A0A455UDH7-F1
#
_entry.id   AF-A0A455UDH7-F1
#
_cell.length_a   1.000
_cell.length_b   1.000
_cell.length_c   1.000
_cell.angle_alpha   90.00
_cell.angle_beta   90.00
_cell.angle_gamma   90.00
#
_symmetry.space_group_name_H-M   'P 1'
#
loop_
_entity.id
_entity.type
_entity.pdbx_description
1 polymer ?
#
loop_
_entity_poly.entity_id
_entity_poly.type
_entity_poly.pdbx_seq_one_letter_code
_entity_poly.pdbx_strand_id
1 'polypeptide(L)'
;MVLETHVTGFDPEALGALAGTVTAGGLLVLITPQPWGEAPDPDYARFADYPWHWSDLTCHYLARLARQLKTSTQIVRWHAGQALNLPRLPLCNADETESGDSDCLTADQAYAVKQLVGLKRRRPLVITADRGRGKSAALGIACARLLMKKNQRIVLTAPRLSSVESVFERVAALCPDGRRVGPGHFVLAQGSELMFLPPDRLTEQINAQQQGGDGSYLMS
;
A
#
# COMPACT_ATOMS: atom_id res chain seq x y z
N MET A 1 -18.80 -4.63 -1.32
CA MET A 1 -18.49 -3.20 -1.12
C MET A 1 -19.07 -2.42 -2.28
N VAL A 2 -19.74 -1.29 -2.02
CA VAL A 2 -20.52 -0.56 -3.04
C VAL A 2 -19.93 0.84 -3.22
N LEU A 3 -19.70 1.22 -4.48
CA LEU A 3 -19.34 2.57 -4.91
C LEU A 3 -20.52 3.20 -5.66
N GLU A 4 -21.05 4.30 -5.15
CA GLU A 4 -22.07 5.13 -5.81
C GLU A 4 -21.43 6.37 -6.43
N THR A 5 -21.74 6.63 -7.71
CA THR A 5 -21.15 7.75 -8.47
C THR A 5 -22.13 8.90 -8.75
N HIS A 6 -23.37 8.82 -8.23
CA HIS A 6 -24.49 9.59 -8.78
C HIS A 6 -24.57 11.07 -8.33
N VAL A 7 -23.75 11.52 -7.37
CA VAL A 7 -23.81 12.92 -6.86
C VAL A 7 -22.44 13.60 -6.79
N THR A 8 -21.38 12.86 -6.45
CA THR A 8 -20.02 13.42 -6.26
C THR A 8 -19.08 13.13 -7.43
N GLY A 9 -19.53 12.36 -8.41
CA GLY A 9 -18.68 11.91 -9.51
C GLY A 9 -17.88 10.64 -9.21
N PHE A 10 -17.26 10.07 -10.24
CA PHE A 10 -16.43 8.87 -10.15
C PHE A 10 -14.99 9.21 -9.76
N ASP A 11 -14.56 8.76 -8.57
CA ASP A 11 -13.18 8.90 -8.10
C ASP A 11 -12.34 7.63 -8.41
N PRO A 12 -11.33 7.73 -9.31
CA PRO A 12 -10.44 6.62 -9.64
C PRO A 12 -9.59 6.11 -8.47
N GLU A 13 -9.18 7.02 -7.57
CA GLU A 13 -8.38 6.70 -6.40
C GLU A 13 -9.22 5.92 -5.38
N ALA A 14 -10.46 6.35 -5.17
CA ALA A 14 -11.40 5.59 -4.34
C ALA A 14 -11.66 4.19 -4.90
N LEU A 15 -11.89 4.06 -6.22
CA LEU A 15 -12.03 2.74 -6.86
C LEU A 15 -10.78 1.88 -6.63
N GLY A 16 -9.59 2.43 -6.83
CA GLY A 16 -8.33 1.70 -6.66
C GLY A 16 -8.07 1.27 -5.21
N ALA A 17 -8.32 2.16 -4.25
CA ALA A 17 -8.19 1.87 -2.83
C ALA A 17 -9.16 0.75 -2.40
N LEU A 18 -10.42 0.85 -2.83
CA LEU A 18 -11.46 -0.12 -2.51
C LEU A 18 -11.25 -1.46 -3.20
N ALA A 19 -10.85 -1.47 -4.48
CA ALA A 19 -10.48 -2.71 -5.16
C ALA A 19 -9.33 -3.44 -4.44
N GLY A 20 -8.39 -2.68 -3.85
CA GLY A 20 -7.27 -3.23 -3.08
C GLY A 20 -7.64 -3.83 -1.72
N THR A 21 -8.82 -3.53 -1.17
CA THR A 21 -9.29 -4.10 0.10
C THR A 21 -10.22 -5.31 -0.08
N VAL A 22 -10.59 -5.66 -1.31
CA VAL A 22 -11.47 -6.81 -1.57
C VAL A 22 -10.68 -8.10 -1.36
N THR A 23 -11.10 -8.91 -0.41
CA THR A 23 -10.54 -10.26 -0.15
C THR A 23 -11.12 -11.30 -1.11
N ALA A 24 -10.53 -12.50 -1.14
CA ALA A 24 -11.07 -13.62 -1.93
C ALA A 24 -12.56 -13.87 -1.60
N GLY A 25 -13.39 -14.00 -2.64
CA GLY A 25 -14.85 -14.14 -2.52
C GLY A 25 -15.62 -12.83 -2.28
N GLY A 26 -14.94 -11.69 -2.14
CA GLY A 26 -15.57 -10.39 -2.02
C GLY A 26 -16.09 -9.85 -3.35
N LEU A 27 -17.20 -9.12 -3.31
CA LEU A 27 -17.78 -8.45 -4.48
C LEU A 27 -17.58 -6.93 -4.40
N LEU A 28 -17.07 -6.35 -5.49
CA LEU A 28 -17.06 -4.90 -5.70
C LEU A 28 -18.21 -4.53 -6.64
N VAL A 29 -19.11 -3.67 -6.17
CA VAL A 29 -20.25 -3.18 -6.93
C VAL A 29 -20.00 -1.72 -7.27
N LEU A 30 -20.04 -1.39 -8.57
CA LEU A 30 -19.90 -0.03 -9.07
C LEU A 30 -21.23 0.38 -9.71
N ILE A 31 -21.86 1.41 -9.15
CA ILE A 31 -23.11 2.00 -9.67
C ILE A 31 -22.73 3.21 -10.53
N THR A 32 -23.17 3.22 -11.78
CA THR A 32 -22.84 4.26 -12.76
C THR A 32 -24.10 4.85 -13.40
N PRO A 33 -24.12 6.16 -13.74
CA PRO A 33 -25.23 6.76 -14.48
C PRO A 33 -25.28 6.22 -15.91
N GLN A 34 -26.44 6.26 -16.56
CA GLN A 34 -26.57 5.87 -17.96
C GLN A 34 -26.97 7.09 -18.81
N PRO A 35 -26.16 7.52 -19.80
CA PRO A 35 -24.90 6.93 -20.29
C PRO A 35 -23.65 7.28 -19.44
N TRP A 36 -22.73 6.32 -19.27
CA TRP A 36 -21.45 6.51 -18.54
C TRP A 36 -20.25 6.58 -19.49
N GLY A 37 -19.38 7.57 -19.29
CA GLY A 37 -18.16 7.78 -20.08
C GLY A 37 -18.37 8.60 -21.36
N GLU A 38 -19.55 9.17 -21.58
CA GLU A 38 -19.87 10.01 -22.75
C GLU A 38 -19.81 11.51 -22.44
N ALA A 39 -19.95 11.89 -21.17
CA ALA A 39 -19.83 13.26 -20.69
C ALA A 39 -18.74 13.37 -19.61
N PRO A 40 -18.17 14.57 -19.41
CA PRO A 40 -17.28 14.85 -18.28
C PRO A 40 -18.00 14.58 -16.95
N ASP A 41 -17.25 14.05 -16.00
CA ASP A 41 -17.77 13.68 -14.70
C ASP A 41 -17.69 14.88 -13.73
N PRO A 42 -18.68 15.10 -12.85
CA PRO A 42 -18.62 16.18 -11.86
C PRO A 42 -17.36 16.19 -11.01
N ASP A 43 -16.73 15.02 -10.82
CA ASP A 43 -15.46 14.90 -10.10
C ASP A 43 -14.34 15.75 -10.72
N TYR A 44 -14.44 16.04 -12.01
CA TYR A 44 -13.40 16.76 -12.74
C TYR A 44 -13.25 18.23 -12.29
N ALA A 45 -14.18 18.73 -11.47
CA ALA A 45 -14.04 20.03 -10.80
C ALA A 45 -12.72 20.16 -10.03
N ARG A 46 -12.13 19.06 -9.53
CA ARG A 46 -10.81 19.07 -8.86
C ARG A 46 -9.62 19.35 -9.81
N PHE A 47 -9.82 19.16 -11.11
CA PHE A 47 -8.78 19.34 -12.15
C PHE A 47 -9.01 20.60 -13.00
N ALA A 48 -10.21 21.18 -12.93
CA ALA A 48 -10.53 22.40 -13.65
C ALA A 48 -9.78 23.58 -13.03
N ASP A 49 -9.08 24.35 -13.86
CA ASP A 49 -8.41 25.58 -13.47
C ASP A 49 -8.98 26.75 -14.30
N TYR A 50 -8.99 27.94 -13.72
CA TYR A 50 -9.56 29.12 -14.36
C TYR A 50 -8.87 29.38 -15.71
N PRO A 51 -9.60 29.64 -16.81
CA PRO A 51 -11.03 29.94 -16.91
C PRO A 51 -11.94 28.74 -17.26
N TRP A 52 -11.44 27.52 -17.24
CA TRP A 52 -12.15 26.34 -17.73
C TRP A 52 -13.11 25.78 -16.67
N HIS A 53 -14.31 25.40 -17.11
CA HIS A 53 -15.24 24.67 -16.26
C HIS A 53 -15.03 23.16 -16.44
N TRP A 54 -15.40 22.35 -15.44
CA TRP A 54 -15.20 20.89 -15.51
C TRP A 54 -15.96 20.23 -16.67
N SER A 55 -17.07 20.84 -17.09
CA SER A 55 -17.86 20.43 -18.26
C SER A 55 -17.12 20.62 -19.59
N ASP A 56 -16.07 21.43 -19.61
CA ASP A 56 -15.26 21.71 -20.80
C ASP A 56 -14.07 20.74 -20.92
N LEU A 57 -13.81 19.95 -19.87
CA LEU A 57 -12.72 19.00 -19.83
C LEU A 57 -13.04 17.74 -20.66
N THR A 58 -12.00 17.09 -21.19
CA THR A 58 -12.18 15.86 -21.98
C THR A 58 -12.44 14.64 -21.09
N CYS A 59 -13.37 13.78 -21.49
CA CYS A 59 -13.73 12.57 -20.74
C CYS A 59 -12.96 11.30 -21.15
N HIS A 60 -11.79 11.43 -21.80
CA HIS A 60 -11.06 10.29 -22.39
C HIS A 60 -10.75 9.16 -21.41
N TYR A 61 -10.38 9.48 -20.17
CA TYR A 61 -10.14 8.49 -19.12
C TYR A 61 -11.42 7.70 -18.81
N LEU A 62 -12.52 8.39 -18.52
CA LEU A 62 -13.80 7.78 -18.20
C LEU A 62 -14.36 6.97 -19.37
N ALA A 63 -14.26 7.50 -20.60
CA ALA A 63 -14.64 6.80 -21.83
C ALA A 63 -13.83 5.50 -22.00
N ARG A 64 -12.51 5.55 -21.76
CA ARG A 64 -11.64 4.37 -21.82
C ARG A 64 -12.00 3.36 -20.74
N LEU A 65 -12.21 3.80 -19.49
CA LEU A 65 -12.59 2.94 -18.38
C LEU A 65 -13.93 2.26 -18.63
N ALA A 66 -14.95 3.02 -19.02
CA ALA A 66 -16.27 2.51 -19.39
C ALA A 66 -16.16 1.47 -20.51
N ARG A 67 -15.33 1.72 -21.53
CA ARG A 67 -15.05 0.74 -22.60
C ARG A 67 -14.37 -0.52 -22.08
N GLN A 68 -13.33 -0.42 -21.25
CA GLN A 68 -12.65 -1.58 -20.68
C GLN A 68 -13.58 -2.44 -19.83
N LEU A 69 -14.43 -1.81 -19.01
CA LEU A 69 -15.44 -2.51 -18.21
C LEU A 69 -16.53 -3.13 -19.10
N LYS A 70 -16.90 -2.47 -20.22
CA LYS A 70 -17.81 -3.00 -21.24
C LYS A 70 -17.22 -4.13 -22.10
N THR A 71 -15.91 -4.29 -22.18
CA THR A 71 -15.27 -5.36 -22.96
C THR A 71 -14.90 -6.56 -22.09
N SER A 72 -14.73 -6.38 -20.78
CA SER A 72 -14.40 -7.47 -19.87
C SER A 72 -15.53 -8.49 -19.76
N THR A 73 -15.18 -9.77 -19.92
CA THR A 73 -16.08 -10.92 -19.73
C THR A 73 -16.22 -11.35 -18.27
N GLN A 74 -15.38 -10.80 -17.39
CA GLN A 74 -15.36 -11.12 -15.95
C GLN A 74 -16.23 -10.16 -15.12
N ILE A 75 -16.91 -9.21 -15.75
CA ILE A 75 -17.70 -8.18 -15.07
C ILE A 75 -19.17 -8.39 -15.40
N VAL A 76 -19.97 -8.55 -14.34
CA VAL A 76 -21.43 -8.63 -14.45
C VAL A 76 -21.99 -7.23 -14.61
N ARG A 77 -22.76 -7.03 -15.68
CA ARG A 77 -23.52 -5.80 -15.89
C ARG A 77 -24.97 -6.05 -15.53
N TRP A 78 -25.49 -5.19 -14.68
CA TRP A 78 -26.88 -5.23 -14.26
C TRP A 78 -27.49 -3.84 -14.44
N HIS A 79 -28.59 -3.79 -15.17
CA HIS A 79 -29.39 -2.57 -15.33
C HIS A 79 -30.62 -2.67 -14.42
N ALA A 80 -30.97 -1.55 -13.79
CA ALA A 80 -32.17 -1.46 -12.97
C ALA A 80 -33.40 -1.88 -13.80
N GLY A 81 -34.17 -2.85 -13.32
CA GLY A 81 -35.33 -3.42 -14.02
C GLY A 81 -35.06 -4.67 -14.86
N GLN A 82 -33.81 -5.13 -14.98
CA GLN A 82 -33.47 -6.41 -15.60
C GLN A 82 -33.24 -7.51 -14.55
N ALA A 83 -33.53 -8.76 -14.91
CA ALA A 83 -33.17 -9.91 -14.08
C ALA A 83 -31.64 -9.99 -13.94
N LEU A 84 -31.16 -10.10 -12.69
CA LEU A 84 -29.73 -10.24 -12.40
C LEU A 84 -29.25 -11.62 -12.85
N ASN A 85 -28.49 -11.66 -13.95
CA ASN A 85 -27.86 -12.89 -14.41
C ASN A 85 -26.38 -12.87 -14.03
N LEU A 86 -26.03 -13.60 -12.96
CA LEU A 86 -24.65 -13.76 -12.51
C LEU A 86 -23.98 -14.87 -13.34
N PRO A 87 -23.04 -14.58 -14.25
CA PRO A 87 -22.23 -15.61 -14.86
C PRO A 87 -21.50 -16.40 -13.78
N ARG A 88 -21.33 -17.71 -13.99
CA ARG A 88 -20.39 -18.51 -13.20
C ARG A 88 -18.99 -17.98 -13.48
N LEU A 89 -18.48 -17.18 -12.55
CA LEU A 89 -17.09 -16.73 -12.61
C LEU A 89 -16.19 -17.97 -12.52
N PRO A 90 -15.12 -18.04 -13.34
CA PRO A 90 -14.14 -19.10 -13.19
C PRO A 90 -13.63 -19.09 -11.75
N LEU A 91 -13.55 -20.27 -11.14
CA LEU A 91 -12.83 -20.43 -9.89
C LEU A 91 -11.40 -20.01 -10.16
N CYS A 92 -11.02 -18.82 -9.69
CA CYS A 92 -9.60 -18.54 -9.47
C CYS A 92 -9.21 -19.49 -8.35
N ASN A 93 -8.55 -20.58 -8.72
CA ASN A 93 -7.67 -21.25 -7.78
C ASN A 93 -6.71 -20.16 -7.34
N ALA A 94 -6.90 -19.65 -6.12
CA ALA A 94 -5.82 -18.98 -5.47
C ALA A 94 -4.73 -20.05 -5.46
N ASP A 95 -3.74 -19.91 -6.32
CA ASP A 95 -2.45 -20.51 -6.07
C ASP A 95 -2.00 -19.85 -4.77
N GLU A 96 -2.52 -20.37 -3.65
CA GLU A 96 -1.91 -20.30 -2.35
C GLU A 96 -0.59 -21.03 -2.55
N THR A 97 0.35 -20.31 -3.16
CA THR A 97 1.76 -20.52 -2.91
C THR A 97 1.90 -20.13 -1.45
N GLU A 98 1.49 -21.07 -0.58
CA GLU A 98 1.64 -20.98 0.85
C GLU A 98 3.06 -20.53 1.06
N SER A 99 3.16 -19.34 1.62
CA SER A 99 4.41 -18.86 2.13
C SER A 99 4.89 -19.93 3.11
N GLY A 100 6.03 -20.58 2.84
CA GLY A 100 6.69 -21.49 3.78
C GLY A 100 7.23 -20.78 5.04
N ASP A 101 6.69 -19.60 5.33
CA ASP A 101 7.05 -18.63 6.35
C ASP A 101 5.73 -18.15 6.98
N SER A 102 5.54 -18.45 8.27
CA SER A 102 4.29 -18.21 9.01
C SER A 102 3.91 -16.75 9.16
N ASP A 103 4.88 -15.83 9.03
CA ASP A 103 4.63 -14.39 9.19
C ASP A 103 4.27 -13.71 7.85
N CYS A 104 4.47 -14.40 6.74
CA CYS A 104 4.28 -13.88 5.39
C CYS A 104 3.04 -14.49 4.73
N LEU A 105 2.29 -13.67 3.99
CA LEU A 105 1.07 -14.07 3.28
C LEU A 105 1.36 -14.67 1.90
N THR A 106 2.45 -14.27 1.26
CA THR A 106 2.80 -14.72 -0.10
C THR A 106 4.27 -15.09 -0.19
N ALA A 107 4.60 -15.97 -1.14
CA ALA A 107 5.98 -16.37 -1.42
C ALA A 107 6.88 -15.17 -1.79
N ASP A 108 6.37 -14.20 -2.56
CA ASP A 108 7.08 -12.96 -2.90
C ASP A 108 7.40 -12.12 -1.66
N GLN A 109 6.46 -12.04 -0.71
CA GLN A 109 6.71 -11.36 0.56
C GLN A 109 7.80 -12.08 1.35
N ALA A 110 7.73 -13.40 1.47
CA ALA A 110 8.74 -14.20 2.16
C ALA A 110 10.14 -14.02 1.52
N TYR A 111 10.21 -13.97 0.18
CA TYR A 111 11.45 -13.67 -0.54
C TYR A 111 11.99 -12.29 -0.19
N ALA A 112 11.15 -11.25 -0.22
CA ALA A 112 11.56 -9.88 0.12
C ALA A 112 12.07 -9.78 1.58
N VAL A 113 11.38 -10.42 2.53
CA VAL A 113 11.80 -10.49 3.94
C VAL A 113 13.15 -11.18 4.08
N LYS A 114 13.37 -12.31 3.38
CA LYS A 114 14.65 -13.03 3.39
C LYS A 114 15.80 -12.14 2.91
N GLN A 115 15.60 -11.37 1.84
CA GLN A 115 16.61 -10.43 1.33
C GLN A 115 16.89 -9.29 2.33
N LEU A 116 15.86 -8.73 2.95
CA LEU A 116 16.01 -7.67 3.96
C LEU A 116 16.78 -8.15 5.20
N VAL A 117 16.45 -9.33 5.73
CA VAL A 117 17.10 -9.89 6.92
C VAL A 117 18.55 -10.33 6.64
N GLY A 118 18.83 -10.74 5.39
CA GLY A 118 20.15 -11.15 4.91
C GLY A 118 21.05 -10.01 4.43
N LEU A 119 20.59 -8.76 4.53
CA LEU A 119 21.32 -7.60 3.99
C LEU A 119 22.69 -7.45 4.66
N LYS A 120 23.74 -7.38 3.84
CA LYS A 120 25.11 -7.16 4.32
C LYS A 120 25.40 -5.66 4.44
N ARG A 121 26.37 -5.31 5.30
CA ARG A 121 26.87 -3.93 5.42
C ARG A 121 27.23 -3.36 4.04
N ARG A 122 26.93 -2.07 3.83
CA ARG A 122 27.24 -1.30 2.61
C ARG A 122 26.64 -1.86 1.32
N ARG A 123 25.49 -2.53 1.41
CA ARG A 123 24.72 -2.97 0.26
C ARG A 123 23.30 -2.40 0.36
N PRO A 124 22.98 -1.28 -0.30
CA PRO A 124 21.61 -0.80 -0.34
C PRO A 124 20.74 -1.79 -1.12
N LEU A 125 19.49 -1.97 -0.67
CA LEU A 125 18.48 -2.79 -1.33
C LEU A 125 17.28 -1.90 -1.67
N VAL A 126 16.82 -1.96 -2.92
CA VAL A 126 15.62 -1.26 -3.38
C VAL A 126 14.53 -2.29 -3.59
N ILE A 127 13.38 -2.06 -2.95
CA ILE A 127 12.17 -2.88 -3.15
C ILE A 127 11.17 -2.08 -3.98
N THR A 128 10.86 -2.58 -5.17
CA THR A 128 9.82 -2.03 -6.04
C THR A 128 8.58 -2.93 -5.98
N ALA A 129 7.40 -2.30 -5.93
CA ALA A 129 6.11 -3.00 -6.01
C ALA A 129 5.01 -1.97 -6.29
N ASP A 130 3.87 -2.41 -6.77
CA ASP A 130 2.69 -1.55 -6.87
C ASP A 130 2.14 -1.14 -5.49
N ARG A 131 1.25 -0.14 -5.45
CA ARG A 131 0.52 0.22 -4.23
C ARG A 131 -0.26 -0.98 -3.70
N GLY A 132 -0.29 -1.15 -2.38
CA GLY A 132 -1.03 -2.23 -1.71
C GLY A 132 -0.36 -3.62 -1.74
N ARG A 133 0.79 -3.79 -2.43
CA ARG A 133 1.48 -5.10 -2.55
C ARG A 133 2.26 -5.55 -1.30
N GLY A 134 2.02 -4.96 -0.12
CA GLY A 134 2.58 -5.46 1.14
C GLY A 134 4.04 -5.06 1.46
N LYS A 135 4.64 -4.07 0.79
CA LYS A 135 6.03 -3.61 1.08
C LYS A 135 6.24 -3.21 2.55
N SER A 136 5.35 -2.40 3.12
CA SER A 136 5.45 -1.99 4.53
C SER A 136 5.29 -3.18 5.48
N ALA A 137 4.44 -4.16 5.13
CA ALA A 137 4.29 -5.38 5.90
C ALA A 137 5.57 -6.23 5.85
N ALA A 138 6.17 -6.43 4.67
CA ALA A 138 7.47 -7.10 4.51
C ALA A 138 8.57 -6.40 5.33
N LEU A 139 8.62 -5.06 5.28
CA LEU A 139 9.56 -4.27 6.06
C LEU A 139 9.35 -4.46 7.56
N GLY A 140 8.11 -4.44 8.04
CA GLY A 140 7.77 -4.70 9.45
C GLY A 140 8.20 -6.07 9.93
N ILE A 141 7.94 -7.13 9.15
CA ILE A 141 8.39 -8.49 9.46
C ILE A 141 9.93 -8.55 9.52
N ALA A 142 10.61 -7.95 8.55
CA ALA A 142 12.07 -7.90 8.54
C ALA A 142 12.64 -7.15 9.75
N CYS A 143 12.07 -6.00 10.10
CA CYS A 143 12.44 -5.24 11.29
C CYS A 143 12.24 -6.07 12.56
N ALA A 144 11.10 -6.74 12.73
CA ALA A 144 10.84 -7.60 13.89
C ALA A 144 11.92 -8.69 14.02
N ARG A 145 12.22 -9.40 12.93
CA ARG A 145 13.26 -10.46 12.90
C ARG A 145 14.66 -9.93 13.17
N LEU A 146 14.98 -8.74 12.70
CA LEU A 146 16.25 -8.09 13.00
C LEU A 146 16.31 -7.69 14.47
N LEU A 147 15.27 -7.08 15.04
CA LEU A 147 15.20 -6.68 16.45
C LEU A 147 15.32 -7.86 17.43
N MET A 148 14.80 -9.04 17.04
CA MET A 148 14.95 -10.27 17.81
C MET A 148 16.41 -10.74 17.92
N LYS A 149 17.31 -10.29 17.04
CA LYS A 149 18.75 -10.44 17.24
C LYS A 149 19.22 -9.47 18.34
N LYS A 150 20.13 -9.90 19.21
CA LYS A 150 20.60 -9.07 20.34
C LYS A 150 21.27 -7.76 19.86
N ASN A 151 21.07 -6.68 20.63
CA ASN A 151 21.68 -5.35 20.46
C ASN A 151 21.51 -4.74 19.05
N GLN A 152 20.32 -4.85 18.47
CA GLN A 152 20.03 -4.19 17.19
C GLN A 152 19.38 -2.83 17.41
N ARG A 153 19.90 -1.82 16.71
CA ARG A 153 19.29 -0.50 16.61
C ARG A 153 18.92 -0.27 15.15
N ILE A 154 17.62 -0.13 14.89
CA ILE A 154 17.09 0.09 13.55
C ILE A 154 16.47 1.48 13.49
N VAL A 155 16.89 2.26 12.49
CA VAL A 155 16.29 3.56 12.20
C VAL A 155 15.42 3.44 10.97
N LEU A 156 14.19 3.94 11.08
CA LEU A 156 13.22 4.00 10.02
C LEU A 156 13.00 5.46 9.64
N THR A 157 13.06 5.77 8.34
CA THR A 157 12.87 7.14 7.85
C THR A 157 11.79 7.20 6.79
N ALA A 158 10.97 8.24 6.85
CA ALA A 158 9.91 8.56 5.91
C ALA A 158 9.50 10.03 6.08
N PRO A 159 8.83 10.64 5.08
CA PRO A 159 8.40 12.05 5.17
C PRO A 159 7.47 12.36 6.36
N ARG A 160 6.71 11.36 6.82
CA ARG A 160 5.78 11.48 7.95
C ARG A 160 5.78 10.19 8.76
N LEU A 161 5.55 10.30 10.07
CA LEU A 161 5.44 9.13 10.95
C LEU A 161 4.27 8.22 10.54
N SER A 162 3.14 8.80 10.11
CA SER A 162 1.98 8.04 9.64
C SER A 162 2.30 7.09 8.48
N SER A 163 3.31 7.40 7.66
CA SER A 163 3.73 6.55 6.55
C SER A 163 4.38 5.23 7.00
N VAL A 164 4.83 5.17 8.25
CA VAL A 164 5.51 4.00 8.82
C VAL A 164 4.73 3.35 9.96
N GLU A 165 3.53 3.83 10.27
CA GLU A 165 2.71 3.31 11.38
C GLU A 165 2.46 1.80 11.23
N SER A 166 2.09 1.37 10.02
CA SER A 166 1.89 -0.07 9.70
C SER A 166 3.13 -0.95 9.94
N VAL A 167 4.34 -0.38 9.88
CA VAL A 167 5.58 -1.09 10.20
C VAL A 167 5.68 -1.29 11.72
N PHE A 168 5.39 -0.26 12.51
CA PHE A 168 5.37 -0.35 13.98
C PHE A 168 4.28 -1.29 14.49
N GLU A 169 3.07 -1.25 13.92
CA GLU A 169 1.99 -2.18 14.24
C GLU A 169 2.40 -3.63 13.98
N ARG A 170 3.02 -3.90 12.83
CA ARG A 170 3.51 -5.24 12.48
C ARG A 170 4.62 -5.71 13.42
N VAL A 171 5.54 -4.82 13.80
CA VAL A 171 6.60 -5.14 14.77
C VAL A 171 6.01 -5.45 16.14
N ALA A 172 5.07 -4.65 16.63
CA ALA A 172 4.41 -4.89 17.91
C ALA A 172 3.65 -6.23 17.94
N ALA A 173 3.00 -6.60 16.84
CA ALA A 173 2.30 -7.87 16.72
C ALA A 173 3.25 -9.09 16.75
N LEU A 174 4.44 -8.97 16.15
CA LEU A 174 5.44 -10.07 16.09
C LEU A 174 6.36 -10.12 17.31
N CYS A 175 6.47 -9.03 18.06
CA CYS A 175 7.35 -8.88 19.22
C CYS A 175 6.53 -8.56 20.48
N PRO A 176 5.79 -9.52 21.06
CA PRO A 176 4.90 -9.27 22.19
C PRO A 176 5.64 -8.82 23.47
N ASP A 177 6.91 -9.20 23.62
CA ASP A 177 7.77 -8.79 24.74
C ASP A 177 8.34 -7.37 24.60
N GLY A 178 8.03 -6.70 23.49
CA GLY A 178 8.43 -5.32 23.25
C GLY A 178 7.32 -4.34 23.63
N ARG A 179 7.71 -3.09 23.85
CA ARG A 179 6.78 -2.01 24.14
C ARG A 179 7.06 -0.80 23.28
N ARG A 180 5.99 -0.11 22.90
CA ARG A 180 6.07 1.18 22.24
C ARG A 180 6.25 2.26 23.31
N VAL A 181 7.44 2.85 23.35
CA VAL A 181 7.82 3.89 24.34
C VAL A 181 7.37 5.28 23.89
N GLY A 182 7.15 5.45 22.58
CA GLY A 182 6.58 6.66 22.01
C GLY A 182 6.05 6.41 20.59
N PRO A 183 5.40 7.41 19.98
CA PRO A 183 4.78 7.27 18.67
C PRO A 183 5.79 6.87 17.58
N GLY A 184 7.07 7.21 17.72
CA GLY A 184 8.12 6.77 16.80
C GLY A 184 9.14 5.81 17.40
N HIS A 185 8.89 5.17 18.55
CA HIS A 185 9.93 4.40 19.25
C HIS A 185 9.39 3.11 19.88
N PHE A 186 10.00 1.98 19.51
CA PHE A 186 9.68 0.65 20.00
C PHE A 186 10.94 -0.01 20.56
N VAL A 187 10.83 -0.64 21.73
CA VAL A 187 11.97 -1.23 22.45
C VAL A 187 11.60 -2.64 22.93
N LEU A 188 12.50 -3.59 22.69
CA LEU A 188 12.42 -4.96 23.23
C LEU A 188 13.08 -5.02 24.62
N ALA A 189 12.64 -5.95 25.47
CA ALA A 189 13.24 -6.20 26.78
C ALA A 189 14.76 -6.45 26.74
N GLN A 190 15.26 -7.01 25.63
CA GLN A 190 16.68 -7.27 25.40
C GLN A 190 17.50 -6.06 24.92
N GLY A 191 16.90 -4.86 24.87
CA GLY A 191 17.59 -3.61 24.55
C GLY A 191 17.66 -3.26 23.06
N SER A 192 17.19 -4.13 22.16
CA SER A 192 17.04 -3.78 20.75
C SER A 192 15.92 -2.76 20.56
N GLU A 193 16.11 -1.80 19.67
CA GLU A 193 15.17 -0.70 19.46
C GLU A 193 14.94 -0.37 17.97
N LEU A 194 13.72 0.06 17.67
CA LEU A 194 13.31 0.61 16.39
C LEU A 194 12.85 2.05 16.61
N MET A 195 13.45 2.99 15.88
CA MET A 195 13.13 4.41 16.00
C MET A 195 12.82 5.05 14.65
N PHE A 196 11.81 5.92 14.63
CA PHE A 196 11.50 6.78 13.50
C PHE A 196 12.33 8.06 13.58
N LEU A 197 12.94 8.43 12.45
CA LEU A 197 13.64 9.69 12.30
C LEU A 197 13.27 10.32 10.95
N PRO A 198 12.70 11.54 10.92
CA PRO A 198 12.39 12.20 9.66
C PRO A 198 13.68 12.54 8.88
N PRO A 199 13.63 12.65 7.54
CA PRO A 199 14.80 12.84 6.69
C PRO A 199 15.67 14.04 7.11
N ASP A 200 15.06 15.18 7.43
CA ASP A 200 15.78 16.40 7.79
C ASP A 200 16.66 16.19 9.03
N ARG A 201 16.11 15.54 10.06
CA ARG A 201 16.86 15.19 11.28
C ARG A 201 17.84 14.06 11.08
N LEU A 202 17.58 13.13 10.17
CA LEU A 202 18.53 12.08 9.81
C LEU A 202 19.77 12.70 9.18
N THR A 203 19.60 13.63 8.25
CA THR A 203 20.71 14.36 7.63
C THR A 203 21.48 15.18 8.67
N GLU A 204 20.80 15.86 9.60
CA GLU A 204 21.45 16.56 10.72
C GLU A 204 22.27 15.61 11.62
N GLN A 205 21.74 14.44 11.99
CA GLN A 205 22.43 13.48 12.85
C GLN A 205 23.63 12.79 12.17
N ILE A 206 23.54 12.55 10.87
CA ILE A 206 24.65 12.05 10.05
C ILE A 206 25.74 13.13 9.99
N ASN A 207 25.37 14.38 9.70
CA ASN A 207 26.31 15.50 9.65
C ASN A 207 26.96 15.80 11.01
N ALA A 208 26.24 15.58 12.11
CA ALA A 208 26.73 15.73 13.48
C ALA A 208 27.54 14.53 14.01
N GLN A 209 27.82 13.50 13.18
CA GLN A 209 28.51 12.24 13.55
C GLN A 209 27.87 11.43 14.69
N GLN A 210 26.64 11.74 15.12
CA GLN A 210 25.96 11.03 16.21
C GLN A 210 25.32 9.71 15.76
N GLN A 211 25.17 9.51 14.44
CA GLN A 211 24.85 8.23 13.83
C GLN A 211 25.86 7.95 12.71
N GLY A 212 26.78 7.01 12.94
CA GLY A 212 27.84 6.70 11.98
C GLY A 212 29.07 6.03 12.56
N GLY A 213 28.93 5.18 13.58
CA GLY A 213 30.05 4.34 14.04
C GLY A 213 30.50 3.38 12.93
N ASP A 214 31.79 3.44 12.59
CA ASP A 214 32.57 2.60 11.66
C ASP A 214 31.73 1.89 10.58
N GLY A 215 31.14 2.66 9.65
CA GLY A 215 30.33 1.98 8.63
C GLY A 215 29.59 2.78 7.57
N SER A 216 29.37 4.08 7.72
CA SER A 216 28.48 4.79 6.78
C SER A 216 28.98 6.18 6.42
N TYR A 217 29.43 6.34 5.17
CA TYR A 217 29.33 7.60 4.44
C TYR A 217 29.06 7.37 2.96
N LEU A 218 28.29 8.31 2.41
CA LEU A 218 28.08 8.70 1.02
C LEU A 218 27.31 7.74 0.09
N MET A 219 26.17 8.22 -0.43
CA MET A 219 26.20 8.96 -1.70
C MET A 219 25.13 10.05 -1.74
N SER A 220 25.53 11.18 -2.32
CA SER A 220 24.74 12.33 -2.78
C SER A 220 23.60 11.95 -3.72
#